data_AF-A0A352UHT5-F1
#
_entry.id   AF-A0A352UHT5-F1
#
_cell.length_a   1.000
_cell.length_b   1.000
_cell.length_c   1.000
_cell.angle_alpha   90.00
_cell.angle_beta   90.00
_cell.angle_gamma   90.00
#
_symmetry.space_group_name_H-M   'P 1'
#
loop_
_entity.id
_entity.type
_entity.pdbx_description
1 polymer ?
#
loop_
_entity_poly.entity_id
_entity_poly.type
_entity_poly.pdbx_seq_one_letter_code
_entity_poly.pdbx_strand_id
1 'polypeptide(L)'
;MTQANQVKDRTQTTNRSASPTAAVSGAFAAEHSVESFRSDRRHVLDLDDFSPEEIEGVFQNADAMSEVLNRQIKKVPTLRGKTVITMFYEASTRTRVSFEQAGKILSADVINVSGGGTSTEKGESLYNTALT
;
A
#
# COMPACT_ATOMS: atom_id res chain seq x y z
N MET A 1 -13.30 65.91 9.54
CA MET A 1 -14.62 65.65 10.14
C MET A 1 -15.65 65.81 9.03
N THR A 2 -16.47 64.88 8.55
CA THR A 2 -16.75 63.46 8.83
C THR A 2 -17.57 63.00 7.62
N GLN A 3 -17.26 61.84 7.02
CA GLN A 3 -18.03 61.27 5.91
C GLN A 3 -19.19 60.39 6.41
N ALA A 4 -20.31 60.55 5.71
CA ALA A 4 -21.28 59.58 5.20
C ALA A 4 -21.67 58.34 6.04
N ASN A 5 -22.97 58.30 6.33
CA ASN A 5 -23.78 57.16 6.74
C ASN A 5 -24.36 56.46 5.49
N GLN A 6 -24.59 55.14 5.52
CA GLN A 6 -25.80 54.42 5.04
C GLN A 6 -25.59 52.88 5.01
N VAL A 7 -26.39 52.18 5.85
CA VAL A 7 -27.28 51.01 5.59
C VAL A 7 -26.67 49.78 4.86
N LYS A 8 -26.32 48.70 5.58
CA LYS A 8 -27.14 47.56 6.10
C LYS A 8 -27.53 46.56 5.00
N ASP A 9 -26.85 45.42 4.98
CA ASP A 9 -27.51 44.16 4.65
C ASP A 9 -26.99 43.01 5.52
N ARG A 10 -27.94 42.23 6.02
CA ARG A 10 -27.79 41.23 7.07
C ARG A 10 -28.35 39.93 6.54
N THR A 11 -27.49 39.01 6.10
CA THR A 11 -27.87 37.61 5.86
C THR A 11 -26.74 36.67 6.30
N GLN A 12 -26.98 36.09 7.47
CA GLN A 12 -26.70 34.71 7.90
C GLN A 12 -25.37 34.04 7.49
N THR A 13 -24.51 33.90 8.51
CA THR A 13 -23.95 32.64 9.00
C THR A 13 -24.06 31.41 8.08
N THR A 14 -22.95 30.96 7.52
CA THR A 14 -22.66 29.52 7.42
C THR A 14 -21.24 29.23 7.87
N ASN A 15 -21.18 28.26 8.77
CA ASN A 15 -20.04 27.74 9.48
C ASN A 15 -19.65 26.42 8.78
N ARG A 16 -18.37 26.01 8.84
CA ARG A 16 -17.79 24.71 8.40
C ARG A 16 -17.56 24.59 6.88
N SER A 17 -16.42 24.13 6.38
CA SER A 17 -15.55 23.06 6.86
C SER A 17 -14.06 23.39 6.71
N ALA A 18 -13.38 23.57 7.84
CA ALA A 18 -11.98 23.21 7.94
C ALA A 18 -11.90 21.69 7.76
N SER A 19 -11.12 21.23 6.78
CA SER A 19 -10.83 19.82 6.55
C SER A 19 -10.15 19.26 7.80
N PRO A 20 -10.69 18.24 8.47
CA PRO A 20 -10.01 17.60 9.56
C PRO A 20 -9.00 16.64 8.93
N THR A 21 -7.79 17.09 8.66
CA THR A 21 -6.63 16.19 8.72
C THR A 21 -6.35 15.94 10.20
N ALA A 22 -7.32 15.29 10.84
CA ALA A 22 -7.17 14.74 12.17
C ALA A 22 -6.18 13.58 12.02
N ALA A 23 -4.94 13.91 12.36
CA ALA A 23 -3.95 13.03 12.93
C ALA A 23 -4.52 11.65 13.31
N VAL A 24 -4.18 10.63 12.52
CA VAL A 24 -3.97 9.29 13.07
C VAL A 24 -2.53 9.28 13.60
N SER A 25 -2.31 10.11 14.62
CA SER A 25 -1.12 10.12 15.45
C SER A 25 -1.57 9.75 16.84
N GLY A 26 -1.13 8.58 17.31
CA GLY A 26 -1.34 8.18 18.71
C GLY A 26 -1.92 6.80 18.92
N ALA A 27 -1.13 5.76 18.62
CA ALA A 27 -1.09 4.52 19.40
C ALA A 27 0.26 3.79 19.29
N PHE A 28 1.32 4.47 18.87
CA PHE A 28 2.70 3.98 18.90
C PHE A 28 3.49 4.91 19.83
N ALA A 29 3.28 4.73 21.13
CA ALA A 29 4.11 5.35 22.16
C ALA A 29 4.75 4.23 22.98
N ALA A 30 5.79 3.63 22.40
CA ALA A 30 6.90 3.03 23.12
C ALA A 30 8.16 3.41 22.32
N GLU A 31 9.14 3.94 23.03
CA GLU A 31 10.30 4.67 22.53
C GLU A 31 11.11 3.87 21.51
N HIS A 32 11.02 4.21 20.23
CA HIS A 32 12.09 4.25 19.22
C HIS A 32 11.44 4.93 18.00
N SER A 33 11.88 6.14 17.65
CA SER A 33 11.48 6.78 16.40
C SER A 33 12.16 6.05 15.25
N VAL A 34 11.60 4.92 14.82
CA VAL A 34 12.01 4.26 13.59
C VAL A 34 11.55 5.14 12.45
N GLU A 35 12.50 5.82 11.80
CA GLU A 35 12.25 6.53 10.56
C GLU A 35 11.76 5.49 9.55
N SER A 36 10.51 5.64 9.09
CA SER A 36 9.89 4.65 8.21
C SER A 36 10.67 4.58 6.91
N PHE A 37 11.40 3.48 6.71
CA PHE A 37 12.09 3.22 5.46
C PHE A 37 11.08 3.14 4.31
N ARG A 38 11.15 4.13 3.41
CA ARG A 38 10.41 4.14 2.14
C ARG A 38 11.43 4.07 1.01
N SER A 39 11.50 2.91 0.36
CA SER A 39 12.26 2.79 -0.88
C SER A 39 11.48 3.47 -2.02
N ASP A 40 12.17 4.28 -2.84
CA ASP A 40 11.63 4.82 -4.10
C ASP A 40 11.60 3.76 -5.22
N ARG A 41 12.06 2.54 -4.93
CA ARG A 41 12.15 1.43 -5.86
C ARG A 41 10.76 0.92 -6.26
N ARG A 42 10.54 0.87 -7.57
CA ARG A 42 9.27 0.45 -8.19
C ARG A 42 9.21 -1.06 -8.46
N HIS A 43 10.36 -1.69 -8.70
CA HIS A 43 10.48 -3.09 -9.11
C HIS A 43 11.61 -3.79 -8.35
N VAL A 44 11.41 -5.07 -8.03
CA VAL A 44 12.41 -5.94 -7.40
C VAL A 44 12.72 -7.06 -8.37
N LEU A 45 13.84 -6.94 -9.09
CA LEU A 45 14.25 -7.88 -10.15
C LEU A 45 15.51 -8.66 -9.76
N ASP A 46 16.50 -7.96 -9.19
CA ASP A 46 17.75 -8.55 -8.72
C ASP A 46 18.14 -7.97 -7.36
N LEU A 47 18.90 -8.74 -6.56
CA LEU A 47 19.47 -8.30 -5.28
C LEU A 47 20.68 -7.39 -5.48
N ASP A 48 21.41 -7.54 -6.59
CA ASP A 48 22.59 -6.71 -6.91
C ASP A 48 22.21 -5.23 -7.09
N ASP A 49 20.94 -4.93 -7.37
CA ASP A 49 20.43 -3.57 -7.49
C ASP A 49 20.24 -2.87 -6.14
N PHE A 50 20.35 -3.57 -5.00
CA PHE A 50 20.06 -3.05 -3.67
C PHE A 50 21.32 -2.52 -2.97
N SER A 51 21.20 -1.34 -2.35
CA SER A 51 22.20 -0.91 -1.37
C SER A 51 22.03 -1.67 -0.04
N PRO A 52 23.09 -1.79 0.78
CA PRO A 52 22.99 -2.37 2.11
C PRO A 52 21.91 -1.71 2.99
N GLU A 53 21.74 -0.40 2.87
CA GLU A 53 20.73 0.37 3.60
C GLU A 53 19.31 0.02 3.15
N GLU A 54 19.11 -0.24 1.85
CA GLU A 54 17.80 -0.69 1.35
C GLU A 54 17.44 -2.08 1.85
N ILE A 55 18.42 -3.00 1.90
CA ILE A 55 18.23 -4.34 2.44
C ILE A 55 17.87 -4.27 3.93
N GLU A 56 18.58 -3.46 4.70
CA GLU A 56 18.27 -3.23 6.12
C GLU A 56 16.86 -2.68 6.30
N GLY A 57 16.45 -1.74 5.44
CA GLY A 57 15.09 -1.20 5.43
C GLY A 57 14.00 -2.25 5.14
N VAL A 58 14.30 -3.25 4.29
CA VAL A 58 13.39 -4.39 4.07
C VAL A 58 13.26 -5.24 5.34
N PHE A 59 14.36 -5.50 6.06
CA PHE A 59 14.31 -6.26 7.32
C PHE A 59 13.55 -5.52 8.41
N GLN A 60 13.75 -4.22 8.58
CA GLN A 60 12.99 -3.41 9.53
C GLN A 60 11.48 -3.46 9.26
N ASN A 61 11.07 -3.42 7.99
CA ASN A 61 9.68 -3.58 7.59
C ASN A 61 9.16 -5.01 7.88
N ALA A 62 9.99 -6.03 7.69
CA ALA A 62 9.63 -7.41 8.01
C ALA A 62 9.41 -7.60 9.53
N ASP A 63 10.24 -7.00 10.37
CA ASP A 63 10.09 -7.02 11.83
C ASP A 63 8.80 -6.31 12.27
N ALA A 64 8.52 -5.13 11.73
CA ALA A 64 7.25 -4.43 11.98
C ALA A 64 6.03 -5.26 11.54
N MET A 65 6.14 -5.98 10.43
CA MET A 65 5.09 -6.90 9.98
C MET A 65 4.94 -8.12 10.88
N SER A 66 6.02 -8.61 11.49
CA SER A 66 5.96 -9.71 12.48
C SER A 66 5.00 -9.37 13.62
N GLU A 67 5.04 -8.12 14.11
CA GLU A 67 4.09 -7.66 15.13
C GLU A 67 2.64 -7.71 14.65
N VAL A 68 2.37 -7.33 13.39
CA VAL A 68 1.03 -7.41 12.78
C VAL A 68 0.54 -8.86 12.71
N LEU A 69 1.43 -9.80 12.36
CA LEU A 69 1.12 -11.22 12.23
C LEU A 69 0.82 -11.89 13.59
N ASN A 70 1.29 -11.30 14.69
CA ASN A 70 1.04 -11.77 16.06
C ASN A 70 -0.26 -11.24 16.68
N ARG A 71 -0.95 -10.29 16.02
CA ARG A 71 -2.25 -9.78 16.48
C ARG A 71 -3.36 -10.80 16.27
N GLN A 72 -4.44 -10.69 17.05
CA GLN A 72 -5.66 -11.50 16.82
C GLN A 72 -6.25 -11.26 15.43
N ILE A 73 -6.25 -9.99 14.98
CA ILE A 73 -6.66 -9.59 13.64
C ILE A 73 -5.41 -9.31 12.82
N LYS A 74 -5.04 -10.26 11.96
CA LYS A 74 -3.85 -10.19 11.09
C LYS A 74 -4.14 -9.45 9.79
N LYS A 75 -4.99 -8.43 9.82
CA LYS A 75 -5.38 -7.66 8.62
C LYS A 75 -5.10 -6.19 8.81
N VAL A 76 -4.48 -5.59 7.80
CA VAL A 76 -4.24 -4.14 7.70
C VAL A 76 -4.75 -3.64 6.35
N PRO A 77 -5.31 -2.43 6.25
CA PRO A 77 -5.95 -1.94 5.03
C PRO A 77 -4.97 -1.33 4.02
N THR A 78 -3.67 -1.60 4.12
CA THR A 78 -2.59 -0.93 3.36
C THR A 78 -2.77 -1.03 1.84
N LEU A 79 -3.25 -2.17 1.33
CA LEU A 79 -3.51 -2.40 -0.09
C LEU A 79 -5.01 -2.51 -0.40
N ARG A 80 -5.88 -1.96 0.46
CA ARG A 80 -7.32 -1.99 0.23
C ARG A 80 -7.69 -1.31 -1.09
N GLY A 81 -8.46 -2.03 -1.92
CA GLY A 81 -8.84 -1.57 -3.27
C GLY A 81 -7.70 -1.63 -4.29
N LYS A 82 -6.60 -2.34 -3.97
CA LYS A 82 -5.55 -2.70 -4.92
C LYS A 82 -5.65 -4.18 -5.25
N THR A 83 -5.41 -4.49 -6.51
CA THR A 83 -5.32 -5.87 -7.00
C THR A 83 -3.87 -6.29 -7.12
N VAL A 84 -3.54 -7.47 -6.60
CA VAL A 84 -2.22 -8.10 -6.73
C VAL A 84 -2.38 -9.35 -7.58
N ILE A 85 -1.72 -9.37 -8.73
CA ILE A 85 -1.71 -10.52 -9.63
C ILE A 85 -0.42 -11.30 -9.40
N THR A 86 -0.54 -12.61 -9.18
CA THR A 86 0.58 -13.53 -9.05
C THR A 86 0.61 -14.43 -10.28
N MET A 87 1.72 -14.43 -11.02
CA MET A 87 1.87 -15.18 -12.26
C MET A 87 3.02 -16.18 -12.15
N PHE A 88 2.72 -17.47 -12.24
CA PHE A 88 3.70 -18.55 -12.14
C PHE A 88 3.59 -19.48 -13.35
N TYR A 89 4.63 -19.49 -14.19
CA TYR A 89 4.76 -20.43 -15.31
C TYR A 89 5.27 -21.81 -14.89
N GLU A 90 5.99 -21.86 -13.78
CA GLU A 90 6.49 -23.08 -13.17
C GLU A 90 5.86 -23.26 -11.79
N ALA A 91 5.69 -24.53 -11.39
CA ALA A 91 5.07 -24.85 -10.11
C ALA A 91 5.94 -24.39 -8.94
N SER A 92 5.48 -23.40 -8.17
CA SER A 92 6.13 -22.94 -6.94
C SER A 92 5.13 -22.72 -5.81
N THR A 93 4.88 -23.78 -5.01
CA THR A 93 3.88 -23.75 -3.93
C THR A 93 4.23 -22.74 -2.85
N ARG A 94 5.48 -22.72 -2.37
CA ARG A 94 5.89 -21.86 -1.25
C ARG A 94 5.78 -20.38 -1.60
N THR A 95 6.28 -19.98 -2.77
CA THR A 95 6.25 -18.59 -3.21
C THR A 95 4.83 -18.16 -3.54
N ARG A 96 4.04 -18.99 -4.22
CA ARG A 96 2.65 -18.66 -4.54
C ARG A 96 1.81 -18.42 -3.28
N VAL A 97 1.90 -19.35 -2.32
CA VAL A 97 1.13 -19.26 -1.08
C VAL A 97 1.56 -18.07 -0.23
N SER A 98 2.87 -17.78 -0.15
CA SER A 98 3.36 -16.65 0.66
C SER A 98 2.88 -15.30 0.12
N PHE A 99 2.95 -15.08 -1.20
CA PHE A 99 2.46 -13.84 -1.82
C PHE A 99 0.94 -13.71 -1.72
N GLU A 100 0.21 -14.82 -1.88
CA GLU A 100 -1.25 -14.83 -1.71
C GLU A 100 -1.66 -14.47 -0.28
N GLN A 101 -0.97 -15.05 0.71
CA GLN A 101 -1.20 -14.75 2.12
C GLN A 101 -0.85 -13.30 2.45
N ALA A 102 0.29 -12.79 1.97
CA ALA A 102 0.71 -11.41 2.18
C ALA A 102 -0.32 -10.41 1.62
N GLY A 103 -0.79 -10.61 0.38
CA GLY A 103 -1.82 -9.75 -0.22
C GLY A 103 -3.11 -9.73 0.59
N LYS A 104 -3.60 -10.90 1.03
CA LYS A 104 -4.80 -11.01 1.88
C LYS A 104 -4.65 -10.31 3.23
N ILE A 105 -3.48 -10.40 3.85
CA ILE A 105 -3.15 -9.73 5.12
C ILE A 105 -3.15 -8.21 4.94
N LEU A 106 -2.64 -7.72 3.80
CA LEU A 106 -2.63 -6.31 3.44
C LEU A 106 -3.97 -5.83 2.84
N SER A 107 -5.02 -6.66 2.87
CA SER A 107 -6.35 -6.38 2.34
C SER A 107 -6.42 -6.08 0.83
N ALA A 108 -5.49 -6.64 0.05
CA ALA A 108 -5.53 -6.63 -1.41
C ALA A 108 -6.48 -7.70 -1.97
N ASP A 109 -7.02 -7.45 -3.16
CA ASP A 109 -7.65 -8.47 -3.98
C ASP A 109 -6.55 -9.27 -4.70
N VAL A 110 -6.40 -10.56 -4.40
CA VAL A 110 -5.34 -11.39 -5.00
C VAL A 110 -5.89 -12.27 -6.10
N ILE A 111 -5.29 -12.18 -7.29
CA ILE A 111 -5.60 -13.04 -8.44
C ILE A 111 -4.38 -13.92 -8.71
N ASN A 112 -4.61 -15.22 -8.87
CA ASN A 112 -3.56 -16.17 -9.22
C ASN A 112 -3.72 -16.63 -10.66
N VAL A 113 -2.68 -16.41 -11.46
CA VAL A 113 -2.58 -16.86 -12.84
C VAL A 113 -1.51 -17.94 -12.88
N SER A 114 -1.90 -19.16 -13.23
CA SER A 114 -0.97 -20.26 -13.45
C SER A 114 -0.93 -20.60 -14.94
N GLY A 115 0.23 -21.06 -15.41
CA GLY A 115 0.45 -21.34 -16.85
C GLY A 115 -0.45 -22.43 -17.46
N GLY A 116 -1.26 -23.13 -16.66
CA GLY A 116 -2.13 -24.23 -17.09
C GLY A 116 -3.47 -23.82 -17.72
N GLY A 117 -3.67 -22.55 -18.06
CA GLY A 117 -4.92 -22.12 -18.68
C GLY A 117 -4.84 -20.70 -19.21
N THR A 118 -4.74 -20.62 -20.54
CA THR A 118 -5.09 -19.47 -21.40
C THR A 118 -4.03 -18.37 -21.61
N SER A 119 -3.99 -17.86 -22.84
CA SER A 119 -3.05 -16.94 -23.51
C SER A 119 -1.63 -17.41 -23.88
N THR A 120 -0.83 -18.01 -22.99
CA THR A 120 0.52 -18.48 -23.41
C THR A 120 0.48 -19.63 -24.41
N GLU A 121 -0.55 -20.48 -24.36
CA GLU A 121 -0.77 -21.55 -25.34
C GLU A 121 -1.23 -21.04 -26.71
N LYS A 122 -1.71 -19.78 -26.79
CA LYS A 122 -2.16 -19.14 -28.04
C LYS A 122 -1.08 -18.25 -28.68
N GLY A 123 0.14 -18.25 -28.15
CA GLY A 123 1.24 -17.46 -28.69
C GLY A 123 1.13 -15.95 -28.43
N GLU A 124 0.33 -15.53 -27.45
CA GLU A 124 0.36 -14.13 -27.02
C GLU A 124 1.63 -13.84 -26.23
N SER A 125 2.33 -12.78 -26.63
CA SER A 125 3.56 -12.33 -25.98
C SER A 125 3.31 -12.00 -24.50
N LEU A 126 4.28 -12.30 -23.63
CA LEU A 126 4.29 -11.89 -22.22
C LEU A 126 4.00 -10.39 -22.04
N TYR A 127 4.40 -9.59 -23.02
CA TYR A 127 4.07 -8.15 -23.08
C TYR A 127 2.57 -7.90 -23.11
N ASN A 128 1.81 -8.65 -23.92
CA ASN A 128 0.37 -8.49 -24.04
C ASN A 128 -0.35 -8.94 -22.77
N THR A 129 0.13 -9.99 -22.11
CA THR A 129 -0.39 -10.45 -20.82
C THR A 129 -0.14 -9.43 -19.70
N ALA A 130 0.99 -8.71 -19.73
CA ALA A 130 1.30 -7.67 -18.75
C ALA A 130 0.59 -6.33 -19.02
N LEU A 131 0.23 -6.05 -20.28
CA LEU A 131 -0.44 -4.82 -20.68
C LEU A 131 -1.96 -4.84 -20.44
N THR A 132 -2.56 -6.04 -20.45
CA THR A 132 -4.02 -6.25 -20.29
C THR A 132 -4.42 -6.26 -18.83
#